data_AF-A0A661RAS1-F1
#
_entry.id   AF-A0A661RAS1-F1
#
_cell.length_a   1.000
_cell.length_b   1.000
_cell.length_c   1.000
_cell.angle_alpha   90.00
_cell.angle_beta   90.00
_cell.angle_gamma   90.00
#
_symmetry.space_group_name_H-M   'P 1'
#
loop_
_entity.id
_entity.type
_entity.pdbx_description
1 polymer ?
#
loop_
_entity_poly.entity_id
_entity_poly.type
_entity_poly.pdbx_seq_one_letter_code
_entity_poly.pdbx_strand_id
1 'polypeptide(L)' 'MNSPREKTKHRRLDLEKDLPLTKEDIAFMGRKSPAVDPDLAHYFQFLEDIGALDAPPPKKSFYDAEFEL' A
#
# COMPACT_ATOMS: atom_id res chain seq x y z
N MET A 1 -16.16 2.83 -34.49
CA MET A 1 -14.83 2.20 -34.63
C MET A 1 -14.49 1.56 -33.30
N ASN A 2 -14.47 0.22 -33.25
CA ASN A 2 -14.22 -0.52 -32.01
C ASN A 2 -12.72 -0.86 -31.95
N SER A 3 -11.98 -0.22 -31.05
CA SER A 3 -10.60 -0.60 -30.71
C SER A 3 -10.63 -1.84 -29.81
N PRO A 4 -9.97 -2.97 -30.17
CA PRO A 4 -9.86 -4.10 -29.26
C PRO A 4 -8.88 -3.70 -28.14
N ARG A 5 -9.36 -3.61 -26.91
CA ARG A 5 -8.46 -3.64 -25.73
C ARG A 5 -7.86 -5.04 -25.67
N GLU A 6 -6.62 -5.17 -26.12
CA GLU A 6 -5.87 -6.41 -25.97
C GLU A 6 -5.80 -6.75 -24.48
N LYS A 7 -6.46 -7.86 -24.11
CA LYS A 7 -6.35 -8.45 -22.77
C LYS A 7 -4.94 -9.03 -22.67
N THR A 8 -4.02 -8.27 -22.09
CA THR A 8 -2.68 -8.76 -21.77
C THR A 8 -2.84 -10.04 -20.94
N LYS A 9 -2.49 -11.19 -21.52
CA LYS A 9 -2.44 -12.47 -20.81
C LYS A 9 -1.64 -12.24 -19.54
N HIS A 10 -2.23 -12.52 -18.38
CA HIS A 10 -1.51 -12.53 -17.11
C HIS A 10 -0.41 -13.58 -17.20
N ARG A 11 0.78 -13.17 -17.63
CA ARG A 11 1.98 -13.98 -17.53
C ARG A 11 2.17 -14.26 -16.04
N ARG A 12 2.24 -15.54 -15.68
CA ARG A 12 2.54 -15.95 -14.30
C ARG A 12 3.90 -15.35 -13.95
N LEU A 13 3.93 -14.61 -12.85
CA LEU A 13 5.15 -14.02 -12.29
C LEU A 13 6.10 -15.18 -11.93
N ASP A 14 7.25 -15.24 -12.59
CA ASP A 14 8.30 -16.23 -12.33
C ASP A 14 9.28 -15.60 -11.36
N LEU A 15 9.07 -15.82 -10.06
CA LEU A 15 9.83 -15.14 -9.00
C LEU A 15 11.34 -15.38 -9.08
N GLU A 16 11.79 -16.50 -9.66
CA GLU A 16 13.21 -16.81 -9.81
C GLU A 16 13.86 -16.03 -10.97
N LYS A 17 13.10 -15.73 -12.03
CA LYS A 17 13.61 -14.98 -13.19
C LYS A 17 13.29 -13.49 -13.14
N ASP A 18 12.11 -13.15 -12.67
CA ASP A 18 11.55 -11.81 -12.70
C ASP A 18 12.00 -10.99 -11.46
N LEU A 19 12.46 -11.66 -10.40
CA LEU A 19 13.04 -11.01 -9.22
C LEU A 19 14.37 -11.69 -8.81
N PRO A 20 15.46 -11.47 -9.57
CA PRO A 20 16.77 -12.03 -9.23
C PRO A 20 17.30 -11.35 -7.97
N LEU A 21 17.07 -11.98 -6.81
CA LEU A 21 17.64 -11.54 -5.54
C LEU A 21 19.11 -11.94 -5.50
N THR A 22 19.97 -10.96 -5.23
CA THR A 22 21.38 -11.23 -4.94
C THR A 22 21.54 -11.83 -3.54
N LYS A 23 22.71 -12.39 -3.26
CA LYS A 23 23.01 -12.93 -1.91
C LYS A 23 22.96 -11.81 -0.86
N GLU A 24 23.32 -10.60 -1.27
CA GLU A 24 23.27 -9.38 -0.48
C GLU A 24 21.82 -8.98 -0.16
N ASP A 25 20.90 -9.10 -1.12
CA ASP A 25 19.47 -8.81 -0.90
C ASP A 25 18.86 -9.79 0.11
N ILE A 26 19.17 -11.08 -0.02
CA ILE A 26 18.71 -12.11 0.91
C ILE A 26 19.29 -11.87 2.32
N ALA A 27 20.58 -11.52 2.39
CA ALA A 27 21.23 -11.19 3.65
C ALA A 27 20.66 -9.91 4.28
N PHE A 28 20.23 -8.93 3.48
CA PHE A 28 19.57 -7.72 3.95
C PHE A 28 18.16 -8.00 4.49
N MET A 29 17.38 -8.83 3.79
CA MET A 29 16.04 -9.26 4.24
C MET A 29 16.08 -10.10 5.53
N GLY A 30 17.14 -10.88 5.72
CA GLY A 30 17.36 -11.69 6.93
C GLY A 30 17.83 -10.89 8.14
N ARG A 31 18.24 -9.61 7.96
CA ARG A 31 18.50 -8.73 9.09
C ARG A 31 17.16 -8.45 9.77
N LYS A 32 17.07 -8.74 11.06
CA LYS A 32 15.99 -8.17 11.88
C LYS A 32 16.04 -6.67 11.63
N SER A 33 14.93 -6.10 11.17
CA SER A 33 14.76 -4.66 11.19
C SER A 33 15.21 -4.18 12.58
N PRO A 34 16.04 -3.12 12.67
CA PRO A 34 16.34 -2.54 13.99
C PRO A 34 14.99 -2.35 14.66
N ALA A 35 14.82 -2.77 15.92
CA ALA A 35 13.53 -2.76 16.59
C ALA A 35 12.88 -1.39 16.37
N VAL A 36 11.95 -1.36 15.40
CA VAL A 36 11.22 -0.16 15.03
C VAL A 36 10.04 -0.21 15.97
N ASP A 37 10.28 0.10 17.24
CA ASP A 37 9.22 0.69 18.04
C ASP A 37 9.32 2.17 17.70
N PRO A 38 8.64 2.64 16.62
CA PRO A 38 8.62 4.06 16.36
C PRO A 38 7.96 4.71 17.58
N ASP A 39 8.54 5.82 18.04
CA ASP A 39 7.90 6.62 19.08
C ASP A 39 6.61 7.23 18.51
N LEU A 40 5.52 6.47 18.61
CA LEU A 40 4.22 6.86 18.12
C LEU A 40 3.73 8.11 18.85
N ALA A 41 4.11 8.30 20.12
CA ALA A 41 3.74 9.49 20.87
C ALA A 41 4.38 10.74 20.25
N HIS A 42 5.67 10.67 19.91
CA HIS A 42 6.36 11.77 19.24
C HIS A 42 5.81 12.02 17.82
N TYR A 43 5.46 10.97 17.10
CA TYR A 43 4.83 11.08 15.78
C TYR A 43 3.44 11.74 15.86
N PHE A 44 2.61 11.36 16.84
CA PHE A 44 1.30 11.99 17.03
C PHE A 44 1.42 13.46 17.43
N GLN A 45 2.38 13.81 18.30
CA GLN A 45 2.66 15.20 18.64
C GLN A 45 3.04 16.02 17.39
N PHE A 46 3.91 15.47 16.54
CA PHE A 46 4.25 16.12 15.27
C PHE A 46 3.03 16.33 14.37
N LEU A 47 2.13 15.34 14.27
CA LEU A 47 0.90 15.45 13.48
C LEU A 47 -0.06 16.52 14.03
N GLU A 48 -0.14 16.67 15.35
CA GLU A 48 -0.90 17.74 16.00
C GLU A 48 -0.26 19.11 15.72
N ASP A 49 1.07 19.23 15.85
CA ASP A 49 1.81 20.48 15.66
C ASP A 49 1.65 21.04 14.23
N ILE A 50 1.55 20.17 13.22
CA ILE A 50 1.33 20.57 11.82
C ILE A 50 -0.16 20.70 11.43
N GLY A 51 -1.09 20.48 12.37
CA GLY A 51 -2.53 20.54 12.10
C GLY A 51 -3.03 19.44 11.16
N ALA A 52 -2.35 18.28 11.09
CA ALA A 52 -2.74 17.20 10.18
C ALA A 52 -4.11 16.59 10.52
N LEU A 53 -4.56 16.77 11.77
CA LEU A 53 -5.84 16.26 12.27
C LEU A 53 -7.00 17.29 12.16
N ASP A 54 -6.71 18.51 11.71
CA ASP A 54 -7.72 19.59 11.58
C ASP A 54 -8.57 19.46 10.31
N ALA A 55 -8.36 18.40 9.52
CA ALA A 55 -9.10 18.16 8.30
C ALA A 55 -10.60 17.96 8.58
N PRO A 56 -11.50 18.58 7.79
CA PRO A 56 -12.92 18.33 7.93
C PRO A 56 -13.22 16.84 7.67
N PRO A 57 -14.17 16.24 8.41
CA PRO A 57 -14.48 14.83 8.23
C PRO A 57 -14.92 14.56 6.79
N PRO A 58 -14.57 13.39 6.22
CA PRO A 58 -15.00 13.04 4.87
C PRO A 58 -16.53 13.04 4.81
N LYS A 59 -17.08 13.59 3.72
CA LYS A 59 -18.52 13.54 3.45
C LYS A 59 -18.93 12.07 3.33
N LYS A 60 -19.71 11.59 4.31
CA LYS A 60 -20.34 10.27 4.22
C LYS A 60 -21.48 10.35 3.20
N SER A 61 -21.27 9.80 2.01
CA SER A 61 -22.36 9.47 1.10
C SER A 61 -22.84 8.07 1.42
N PHE A 62 -24.07 7.95 1.92
CA PHE A 62 -24.78 6.68 1.93
C PHE A 62 -25.27 6.44 0.51
N TYR A 63 -24.83 5.35 -0.10
CA TYR A 63 -25.40 4.88 -1.35
C TYR A 63 -26.54 3.92 -0.97
N ASP A 64 -27.75 4.21 -1.43
CA ASP A 64 -28.86 3.26 -1.34
C ASP A 64 -28.46 2.06 -2.19
N ALA A 65 -28.08 0.97 -1.50
CA ALA A 65 -27.74 -0.25 -2.18
C ALA A 65 -29.05 -0.91 -2.62
N GLU A 66 -29.45 -0.63 -3.85
CA GLU A 66 -30.47 -1.38 -4.57
C GLU A 66 -29.91 -2.80 -4.81
N PHE A 67 -30.04 -3.67 -3.82
CA PHE A 67 -29.79 -5.10 -3.99
C PHE A 67 -31.06 -5.72 -4.58
N GLU A 68 -31.04 -6.04 -5.87
CA GLU A 68 -32.01 -6.95 -6.48
C GLU A 68 -31.77 -8.38 -5.97
N LEU A 69 -32.84 -9.07 -5.59
CA LEU A 69 -32.84 -10.39 -4.94
C LEU A 69 -33.17 -11.51 -5.93
#